data_AF-A0AAU9VZF7-F1
#
_entry.id   AF-A0AAU9VZF7-F1
#
_cell.length_a   1.000
_cell.length_b   1.000
_cell.length_c   1.000
_cell.angle_alpha   90.00
_cell.angle_beta   90.00
_cell.angle_gamma   90.00
#
_symmetry.space_group_name_H-M   'P 1'
#
loop_
_entity.id
_entity.type
_entity.pdbx_description
1 polymer ?
#
loop_
_entity_poly.entity_id
_entity_poly.type
_entity_poly.pdbx_seq_one_letter_code
_entity_poly.pdbx_strand_id
1 'polypeptide(L)'
;MACSSGSTATTSEEEKKEQRLIDAMFLCDEWKSSKGGLSTFNRELAINLAETTTGSMNIHCYVSRSDDQDREDAERHGVNLITAQTVPGSRDPLDWLKVPPPELPNPHIVIGHGRKLGTPACHIVRGTRCKWVQFVHVFCEDLGKFKETTATAVTDTIEENEEKHKMEIELCKAADAVVAVGSRLQQKYSRSLPNVEIITPGIVEKFCNESIESREHAGVLSRTLNAFKSYMFIKTFNVFMFGRATFEDLSLKGYDIVANAIGSLGGKFELTFVGSSPGEHRNVERWFLLNTCIKRKQITIRGYCTDQDELKGMFHQSDLVALPSRTEGFGLVGLEAISCGVPILVSGESGVAEALQNVEGGNAVIVGSDEDEWARRIREVSSQSPEERQANAKQLRENYRKVYSWKAECERFNRLIENVVKTANGGEMNIKVDVDDLKPEEQNMLTGMLATESVRCQEVQQPRASATSAASGSVSYPQIVDLQTLKEEIFLSIVRNYLQTTPPCSSEEHNRFKEYVKEMRLIITGTSVGSLVITVKCESLMILEELWTDYSSGHLGEVVQNCFVTEKILKELNLAELRLKTTMDIEEYNACKMFFEKDALRGW
;
A
#
# COMPACT_ATOMS: atom_id res chain seq x y z
N MET A 1 -7.99 -76.89 -17.94
CA MET A 1 -9.26 -77.07 -17.21
C MET A 1 -9.42 -75.86 -16.29
N ALA A 2 -10.63 -75.25 -16.22
CA ALA A 2 -11.06 -74.19 -15.28
C ALA A 2 -10.21 -72.87 -15.22
N CYS A 3 -10.69 -71.63 -15.02
CA CYS A 3 -11.88 -71.06 -14.31
C CYS A 3 -11.76 -71.14 -12.77
N SER A 4 -12.22 -70.20 -11.91
CA SER A 4 -12.90 -68.87 -12.02
C SER A 4 -13.14 -68.33 -10.58
N SER A 5 -13.36 -67.05 -10.23
CA SER A 5 -13.28 -65.73 -10.89
C SER A 5 -13.62 -64.60 -9.86
N GLY A 6 -13.15 -63.36 -10.05
CA GLY A 6 -13.48 -62.16 -9.23
C GLY A 6 -12.27 -61.64 -8.41
N SER A 7 -11.88 -60.36 -8.37
CA SER A 7 -12.53 -59.04 -8.59
C SER A 7 -13.42 -58.52 -7.46
N THR A 8 -12.93 -57.49 -6.77
CA THR A 8 -13.63 -56.20 -6.56
C THR A 8 -12.58 -55.11 -6.43
N ALA A 9 -12.71 -54.04 -7.22
CA ALA A 9 -11.92 -52.82 -7.05
C ALA A 9 -12.73 -51.81 -6.23
N THR A 10 -12.09 -51.19 -5.23
CA THR A 10 -12.56 -49.96 -4.59
C THR A 10 -11.44 -48.94 -4.63
N THR A 11 -11.16 -48.45 -5.83
CA THR A 11 -10.28 -47.29 -6.07
C THR A 11 -11.05 -46.02 -5.70
N SER A 12 -11.12 -45.72 -4.40
CA SER A 12 -11.67 -44.48 -3.89
C SER A 12 -10.63 -43.36 -3.97
N GLU A 13 -10.76 -42.53 -5.00
CA GLU A 13 -10.71 -41.06 -4.91
C GLU A 13 -9.64 -40.44 -3.97
N GLU A 14 -8.37 -40.81 -4.15
CA GLU A 14 -7.25 -40.06 -3.53
C GLU A 14 -6.05 -39.93 -4.49
N GLU A 15 -6.34 -39.58 -5.75
CA GLU A 15 -5.35 -39.01 -6.65
C GLU A 15 -4.84 -37.69 -6.07
N LYS A 16 -3.67 -37.74 -5.43
CA LYS A 16 -3.01 -36.56 -4.88
C LYS A 16 -2.65 -35.60 -6.00
N LYS A 17 -3.49 -34.57 -6.19
CA LYS A 17 -3.07 -33.31 -6.81
C LYS A 17 -1.84 -32.83 -6.06
N GLU A 18 -0.68 -32.93 -6.70
CA GLU A 18 0.57 -32.41 -6.17
C GLU A 18 0.46 -30.88 -6.14
N GLN A 19 0.07 -30.36 -4.98
CA GLN A 19 -0.37 -28.98 -4.81
C GLN A 19 0.86 -28.06 -4.81
N ARG A 20 1.28 -27.70 -6.03
CA ARG A 20 2.51 -26.98 -6.32
C ARG A 20 2.60 -25.69 -5.51
N LEU A 21 3.58 -25.66 -4.60
CA LEU A 21 3.81 -24.56 -3.67
C LEU A 21 4.13 -23.26 -4.42
N ILE A 22 3.59 -22.14 -3.95
CA ILE A 22 3.90 -20.81 -4.48
C ILE A 22 5.12 -20.26 -3.74
N ASP A 23 6.22 -20.04 -4.45
CA ASP A 23 7.41 -19.37 -3.91
C ASP A 23 7.19 -17.86 -3.88
N ALA A 24 6.98 -17.30 -2.69
CA ALA A 24 6.78 -15.89 -2.45
C ALA A 24 8.05 -15.26 -1.86
N MET A 25 8.65 -14.32 -2.58
CA MET A 25 9.90 -13.66 -2.19
C MET A 25 9.66 -12.23 -1.68
N PHE A 26 9.71 -12.04 -0.37
CA PHE A 26 9.79 -10.74 0.28
C PHE A 26 11.17 -10.13 0.06
N LEU A 27 11.21 -8.83 -0.29
CA LEU A 27 12.46 -8.08 -0.32
C LEU A 27 12.63 -7.30 0.98
N CYS A 28 13.78 -7.46 1.65
CA CYS A 28 14.03 -6.83 2.95
C CYS A 28 15.40 -6.15 3.02
N ASP A 29 15.46 -4.98 3.66
CA ASP A 29 16.72 -4.28 3.98
C ASP A 29 17.57 -5.10 4.98
N GLU A 30 16.91 -5.93 5.81
CA GLU A 30 17.44 -6.81 6.87
C GLU A 30 16.35 -7.83 7.28
N TRP A 31 16.71 -8.89 8.01
CA TRP A 31 15.75 -9.76 8.72
C TRP A 31 15.31 -9.19 10.07
N LYS A 32 16.26 -8.64 10.83
CA LYS A 32 16.05 -8.02 12.16
C LYS A 32 15.10 -6.81 12.07
N SER A 33 14.45 -6.46 13.17
CA SER A 33 13.56 -5.29 13.26
C SER A 33 14.28 -3.98 13.64
N SER A 34 15.58 -3.85 13.31
CA SER A 34 16.47 -2.78 13.81
C SER A 34 16.24 -1.41 13.17
N LYS A 35 15.86 -1.35 11.90
CA LYS A 35 15.66 -0.12 11.10
C LYS A 35 14.26 0.50 11.29
N GLY A 36 13.47 -0.04 12.22
CA GLY A 36 12.14 0.44 12.60
C GLY A 36 11.01 -0.15 11.76
N GLY A 37 9.84 0.50 11.80
CA GLY A 37 8.56 -0.13 11.43
C GLY A 37 8.47 -0.83 10.07
N LEU A 38 9.27 -0.47 9.06
CA LEU A 38 9.26 -1.21 7.78
C LEU A 38 9.87 -2.62 7.94
N SER A 39 11.01 -2.78 8.61
CA SER A 39 11.59 -4.11 8.84
C SER A 39 10.83 -4.89 9.92
N THR A 40 10.26 -4.20 10.93
CA THR A 40 9.31 -4.84 11.85
C THR A 40 8.09 -5.41 11.10
N PHE A 41 7.40 -4.61 10.28
CA PHE A 41 6.22 -5.09 9.54
C PHE A 41 6.55 -6.26 8.62
N ASN A 42 7.65 -6.17 7.88
CA ASN A 42 8.05 -7.17 6.90
C ASN A 42 8.39 -8.51 7.58
N ARG A 43 9.18 -8.49 8.67
CA ARG A 43 9.48 -9.68 9.48
C ARG A 43 8.19 -10.33 10.02
N GLU A 44 7.33 -9.56 10.68
CA GLU A 44 6.12 -10.11 11.29
C GLU A 44 5.12 -10.63 10.23
N LEU A 45 4.96 -9.94 9.09
CA LEU A 45 4.13 -10.41 7.98
C LEU A 45 4.68 -11.71 7.37
N ALA A 46 5.99 -11.80 7.12
CA ALA A 46 6.60 -13.01 6.56
C ALA A 46 6.43 -14.23 7.48
N ILE A 47 6.65 -14.06 8.79
CA ILE A 47 6.47 -15.12 9.81
C ILE A 47 5.01 -15.59 9.87
N ASN A 48 4.08 -14.65 10.05
CA ASN A 48 2.68 -15.00 10.20
C ASN A 48 2.06 -15.53 8.90
N LEU A 49 2.57 -15.11 7.73
CA LEU A 49 2.18 -15.71 6.46
C LEU A 49 2.71 -17.14 6.36
N ALA A 50 3.99 -17.39 6.66
CA ALA A 50 4.58 -18.73 6.62
C ALA A 50 3.82 -19.74 7.51
N GLU A 51 3.46 -19.35 8.74
CA GLU A 51 2.60 -20.15 9.61
C GLU A 51 1.23 -20.42 8.96
N THR A 52 0.57 -19.36 8.48
CA THR A 52 -0.78 -19.43 7.88
C THR A 52 -0.82 -20.24 6.57
N THR A 53 0.24 -20.23 5.77
CA THR A 53 0.32 -20.87 4.44
C THR A 53 1.13 -22.18 4.44
N THR A 54 1.36 -22.78 5.61
CA THR A 54 2.08 -24.05 5.77
C THR A 54 1.54 -25.11 4.79
N GLY A 55 2.39 -25.57 3.87
CA GLY A 55 2.02 -26.57 2.85
C GLY A 55 1.30 -26.03 1.61
N SER A 56 1.23 -24.71 1.42
CA SER A 56 0.70 -24.05 0.21
C SER A 56 1.63 -23.00 -0.40
N MET A 57 2.47 -22.34 0.41
CA MET A 57 3.50 -21.40 -0.05
C MET A 57 4.85 -21.65 0.61
N ASN A 58 5.93 -21.39 -0.12
CA ASN A 58 7.27 -21.23 0.44
C ASN A 58 7.52 -19.73 0.64
N ILE A 59 7.84 -19.32 1.87
CA ILE A 59 8.13 -17.91 2.17
C ILE A 59 9.64 -17.70 2.20
N HIS A 60 10.12 -16.84 1.30
CA HIS A 60 11.53 -16.49 1.17
C HIS A 60 11.71 -15.01 1.51
N CYS A 61 12.68 -14.69 2.37
CA CYS A 61 13.12 -13.32 2.60
C CYS A 61 14.48 -13.11 1.92
N TYR A 62 14.50 -12.33 0.84
CA TYR A 62 15.74 -11.94 0.17
C TYR A 62 16.26 -10.63 0.80
N VAL A 63 17.40 -10.73 1.49
CA VAL A 63 17.88 -9.69 2.40
C VAL A 63 19.26 -9.18 2.03
N SER A 64 19.46 -7.86 2.15
CA SER A 64 20.72 -7.24 1.72
C SER A 64 21.95 -7.76 2.46
N ARG A 65 21.79 -8.15 3.72
CA ARG A 65 22.78 -8.78 4.62
C ARG A 65 22.06 -9.62 5.68
N SER A 66 22.69 -10.71 6.11
CA SER A 66 22.30 -11.47 7.30
C SER A 66 23.48 -12.25 7.87
N ASP A 67 23.47 -12.47 9.18
CA ASP A 67 24.38 -13.38 9.88
C ASP A 67 23.75 -14.79 10.05
N ASP A 68 24.45 -15.70 10.72
CA ASP A 68 23.93 -17.06 10.95
C ASP A 68 22.81 -17.09 11.98
N GLN A 69 22.81 -16.15 12.95
CA GLN A 69 21.74 -16.06 13.93
C GLN A 69 20.43 -15.61 13.28
N ASP A 70 20.48 -14.73 12.27
CA ASP A 70 19.34 -14.40 11.42
C ASP A 70 18.77 -15.62 10.68
N ARG A 71 19.64 -16.49 10.13
CA ARG A 71 19.23 -17.68 9.38
C ARG A 71 18.51 -18.68 10.29
N GLU A 72 19.09 -18.98 11.44
CA GLU A 72 18.45 -19.81 12.47
C GLU A 72 17.10 -19.22 12.93
N ASP A 73 17.00 -17.89 13.03
CA ASP A 73 15.78 -17.22 13.47
C ASP A 73 14.66 -17.28 12.44
N ALA A 74 15.00 -17.10 11.16
CA ALA A 74 14.05 -17.28 10.06
C ALA A 74 13.61 -18.76 9.92
N GLU A 75 14.54 -19.71 10.02
CA GLU A 75 14.26 -21.15 9.93
C GLU A 75 13.32 -21.62 11.05
N ARG A 76 13.51 -21.14 12.29
CA ARG A 76 12.58 -21.37 13.42
C ARG A 76 11.14 -20.91 13.16
N HIS A 77 10.95 -19.99 12.21
CA HIS A 77 9.65 -19.47 11.80
C HIS A 77 9.18 -19.97 10.42
N GLY A 78 9.86 -20.96 9.82
CA GLY A 78 9.50 -21.51 8.51
C GLY A 78 9.80 -20.58 7.32
N VAL A 79 10.65 -19.57 7.52
CA VAL A 79 11.04 -18.59 6.49
C VAL A 79 12.45 -18.92 5.98
N ASN A 80 12.60 -19.06 4.66
CA ASN A 80 13.90 -19.25 4.03
C ASN A 80 14.62 -17.90 3.86
N LEU A 81 15.78 -17.72 4.49
CA LEU A 81 16.52 -16.45 4.47
C LEU A 81 17.68 -16.48 3.47
N ILE A 82 17.53 -15.74 2.38
CA ILE A 82 18.49 -15.70 1.27
C ILE A 82 19.27 -14.38 1.33
N THR A 83 20.60 -14.44 1.39
CA THR A 83 21.46 -13.24 1.47
C THR A 83 21.87 -12.75 0.09
N ALA A 84 21.74 -11.45 -0.17
CA ALA A 84 22.17 -10.84 -1.44
C ALA A 84 23.69 -10.87 -1.64
N GLN A 85 24.12 -11.09 -2.88
CA GLN A 85 25.53 -11.00 -3.27
C GLN A 85 25.89 -9.55 -3.61
N THR A 86 27.12 -9.12 -3.27
CA THR A 86 27.54 -7.73 -3.47
C THR A 86 27.76 -7.42 -4.95
N VAL A 87 27.05 -6.42 -5.48
CA VAL A 87 27.17 -6.01 -6.88
C VAL A 87 28.48 -5.21 -7.08
N PRO A 88 29.40 -5.63 -7.96
CA PRO A 88 30.65 -4.91 -8.21
C PRO A 88 30.41 -3.45 -8.61
N GLY A 89 31.11 -2.53 -7.95
CA GLY A 89 31.00 -1.09 -8.18
C GLY A 89 29.96 -0.38 -7.30
N SER A 90 28.90 -1.06 -6.82
CA SER A 90 27.94 -0.45 -5.89
C SER A 90 28.28 -0.70 -4.42
N ARG A 91 27.98 0.30 -3.59
CA ARG A 91 28.05 0.23 -2.12
C ARG A 91 26.67 0.28 -1.46
N ASP A 92 25.59 0.47 -2.22
CA ASP A 92 24.23 0.49 -1.70
C ASP A 92 23.72 -0.95 -1.52
N PRO A 93 23.35 -1.39 -0.30
CA PRO A 93 22.76 -2.71 -0.08
C PRO A 93 21.44 -2.93 -0.84
N LEU A 94 20.74 -1.87 -1.25
CA LEU A 94 19.51 -1.96 -2.05
C LEU A 94 19.79 -2.23 -3.54
N ASP A 95 20.97 -1.90 -4.07
CA ASP A 95 21.37 -2.32 -5.42
C ASP A 95 21.59 -3.83 -5.49
N TRP A 96 22.07 -4.43 -4.40
CA TRP A 96 22.32 -5.87 -4.32
C TRP A 96 21.03 -6.69 -4.42
N LEU A 97 19.91 -6.12 -3.97
CA LEU A 97 18.56 -6.71 -4.08
C LEU A 97 17.92 -6.58 -5.48
N LYS A 98 18.59 -5.97 -6.48
CA LYS A 98 18.07 -5.85 -7.86
C LYS A 98 18.31 -7.11 -8.71
N VAL A 99 19.14 -8.03 -8.23
CA VAL A 99 19.52 -9.27 -8.94
C VAL A 99 18.78 -10.45 -8.30
N PRO A 100 18.12 -11.34 -9.07
CA PRO A 100 17.53 -12.55 -8.50
C PRO A 100 18.60 -13.48 -7.88
N PRO A 101 18.36 -14.07 -6.70
CA PRO A 101 19.31 -15.00 -6.09
C PRO A 101 19.46 -16.30 -6.90
N PRO A 102 20.66 -16.89 -7.01
CA PRO A 102 20.86 -18.22 -7.62
C PRO A 102 20.02 -19.34 -6.99
N GLU A 103 19.66 -19.19 -5.72
CA GLU A 103 18.85 -20.13 -4.93
C GLU A 103 17.35 -20.06 -5.27
N LEU A 104 16.87 -18.91 -5.75
CA LEU A 104 15.49 -18.70 -6.22
C LEU A 104 15.48 -17.75 -7.44
N PRO A 105 15.93 -18.22 -8.62
CA PRO A 105 16.11 -17.37 -9.79
C PRO A 105 14.78 -17.00 -10.47
N ASN A 106 13.70 -17.75 -10.20
CA ASN A 106 12.36 -17.53 -10.74
C ASN A 106 11.31 -17.71 -9.62
N PRO A 107 11.15 -16.74 -8.70
CA PRO A 107 10.06 -16.75 -7.74
C PRO A 107 8.70 -16.69 -8.47
N HIS A 108 7.64 -17.18 -7.84
CA HIS A 108 6.29 -17.05 -8.40
C HIS A 108 5.75 -15.62 -8.22
N ILE A 109 6.04 -15.02 -7.05
CA ILE A 109 5.67 -13.63 -6.72
C ILE A 109 6.77 -12.94 -5.90
N VAL A 110 6.93 -11.63 -6.11
CA VAL A 110 7.80 -10.75 -5.32
C VAL A 110 6.95 -9.77 -4.52
N ILE A 111 7.35 -9.53 -3.27
CA ILE A 111 6.66 -8.61 -2.36
C ILE A 111 7.62 -7.46 -2.04
N GLY A 112 7.30 -6.28 -2.59
CA GLY A 112 8.05 -5.03 -2.41
C GLY A 112 7.43 -4.14 -1.34
N HIS A 113 8.25 -3.33 -0.67
CA HIS A 113 7.81 -2.45 0.43
C HIS A 113 8.33 -1.02 0.27
N GLY A 114 7.42 -0.10 -0.07
CA GLY A 114 7.72 1.31 -0.34
C GLY A 114 8.71 1.53 -1.50
N ARG A 115 9.10 2.76 -1.76
CA ARG A 115 10.14 3.09 -2.77
C ARG A 115 11.46 2.36 -2.56
N LYS A 116 11.85 2.12 -1.31
CA LYS A 116 13.11 1.45 -0.93
C LYS A 116 13.25 0.06 -1.55
N LEU A 117 12.19 -0.75 -1.51
CA LEU A 117 12.23 -2.17 -1.88
C LEU A 117 11.35 -2.48 -3.10
N GLY A 118 10.39 -1.60 -3.44
CA GLY A 118 9.66 -1.65 -4.71
C GLY A 118 10.56 -1.39 -5.93
N THR A 119 11.58 -0.53 -5.81
CA THR A 119 12.53 -0.32 -6.91
C THR A 119 13.34 -1.59 -7.22
N PRO A 120 13.95 -2.29 -6.23
CA PRO A 120 14.44 -3.66 -6.41
C PRO A 120 13.42 -4.65 -6.97
N ALA A 121 12.19 -4.67 -6.47
CA ALA A 121 11.14 -5.58 -6.97
C ALA A 121 10.88 -5.39 -8.47
N CYS A 122 10.73 -4.14 -8.93
CA CYS A 122 10.58 -3.79 -10.34
C CYS A 122 11.77 -4.27 -11.21
N HIS A 123 12.98 -4.39 -10.68
CA HIS A 123 14.13 -4.95 -11.43
C HIS A 123 14.03 -6.47 -11.55
N ILE A 124 13.73 -7.17 -10.45
CA ILE A 124 13.56 -8.63 -10.44
C ILE A 124 12.40 -9.05 -11.36
N VAL A 125 11.24 -8.39 -11.25
CA VAL A 125 10.04 -8.64 -12.07
C VAL A 125 10.34 -8.53 -13.57
N ARG A 126 11.09 -7.51 -14.00
CA ARG A 126 11.52 -7.35 -15.40
C ARG A 126 12.49 -8.45 -15.86
N GLY A 127 13.33 -8.97 -14.96
CA GLY A 127 14.29 -10.03 -15.25
C GLY A 127 13.69 -11.44 -15.27
N THR A 128 12.71 -11.73 -14.41
CA THR A 128 12.17 -13.09 -14.18
C THR A 128 10.75 -13.31 -14.71
N ARG A 129 10.01 -12.23 -15.00
CA ARG A 129 8.56 -12.23 -15.33
C ARG A 129 7.67 -12.85 -14.24
N CYS A 130 8.14 -12.84 -12.98
CA CYS A 130 7.31 -13.12 -11.82
C CYS A 130 6.26 -12.03 -11.58
N LYS A 131 5.27 -12.31 -10.71
CA LYS A 131 4.26 -11.31 -10.29
C LYS A 131 4.76 -10.41 -9.15
N TRP A 132 4.09 -9.29 -8.92
CA TRP A 132 4.50 -8.28 -7.92
C TRP A 132 3.33 -7.74 -7.07
N VAL A 133 3.48 -7.80 -5.75
CA VAL A 133 2.71 -6.96 -4.80
C VAL A 133 3.59 -5.82 -4.29
N GLN A 134 3.10 -4.57 -4.41
CA GLN A 134 3.74 -3.40 -3.79
C GLN A 134 2.99 -2.97 -2.52
N PHE A 135 3.69 -2.92 -1.39
CA PHE A 135 3.16 -2.40 -0.13
C PHE A 135 3.47 -0.93 0.07
N VAL A 136 2.45 -0.12 0.39
CA VAL A 136 2.61 1.28 0.77
C VAL A 136 2.59 1.46 2.30
N HIS A 137 3.65 2.06 2.82
CA HIS A 137 3.93 2.22 4.27
C HIS A 137 3.77 3.66 4.79
N VAL A 138 3.81 4.64 3.90
CA VAL A 138 3.72 6.07 4.20
C VAL A 138 3.00 6.80 3.06
N PHE A 139 2.44 7.97 3.33
CA PHE A 139 1.96 8.91 2.31
C PHE A 139 2.91 10.11 2.31
N CYS A 140 3.78 10.23 1.30
CA CYS A 140 4.97 11.10 1.41
C CYS A 140 4.61 12.59 1.56
N GLU A 141 3.64 13.09 0.80
CA GLU A 141 3.20 14.50 0.87
C GLU A 141 2.75 14.92 2.28
N ASP A 142 2.15 14.01 3.05
CA ASP A 142 1.77 14.29 4.44
C ASP A 142 2.99 14.44 5.34
N LEU A 143 4.07 13.69 5.08
CA LEU A 143 5.33 13.85 5.81
C LEU A 143 5.96 15.22 5.52
N GLY A 144 5.95 15.64 4.24
CA GLY A 144 6.49 16.94 3.81
C GLY A 144 5.91 18.12 4.60
N LYS A 145 4.60 18.12 4.86
CA LYS A 145 3.88 19.17 5.62
C LYS A 145 4.40 19.41 7.04
N PHE A 146 5.11 18.45 7.64
CA PHE A 146 5.60 18.53 9.03
C PHE A 146 7.10 18.22 9.17
N LYS A 147 7.82 18.03 8.06
CA LYS A 147 9.27 17.85 8.05
C LYS A 147 9.97 19.20 8.05
N GLU A 148 10.79 19.46 9.06
CA GLU A 148 11.57 20.71 9.11
C GLU A 148 12.70 20.71 8.07
N THR A 149 12.66 21.63 7.12
CA THR A 149 13.77 21.90 6.18
C THR A 149 14.98 22.40 6.97
N THR A 150 16.05 21.60 7.04
CA THR A 150 17.28 22.00 7.74
C THR A 150 17.97 23.15 7.00
N ALA A 151 18.68 24.03 7.72
CA ALA A 151 19.41 25.16 7.12
C ALA A 151 20.58 24.76 6.19
N THR A 152 20.80 23.45 5.99
CA THR A 152 21.80 22.85 5.10
C THR A 152 21.16 21.95 4.02
N ALA A 153 19.83 21.90 3.93
CA ALA A 153 19.13 21.15 2.89
C ALA A 153 19.33 21.79 1.51
N VAL A 154 19.39 20.97 0.46
CA VAL A 154 19.58 21.40 -0.94
C VAL A 154 18.23 21.67 -1.63
N THR A 155 17.16 21.05 -1.14
CA THR A 155 15.78 21.11 -1.63
C THR A 155 14.82 21.28 -0.46
N ASP A 156 13.63 21.81 -0.72
CA ASP A 156 12.60 21.97 0.33
C ASP A 156 11.96 20.62 0.70
N THR A 157 11.56 20.43 1.96
CA THR A 157 10.96 19.17 2.42
C THR A 157 9.59 18.88 1.82
N ILE A 158 8.84 19.87 1.33
CA ILE A 158 7.56 19.63 0.63
C ILE A 158 7.86 19.15 -0.79
N GLU A 159 8.68 19.88 -1.55
CA GLU A 159 9.14 19.51 -2.91
C GLU A 159 9.76 18.10 -2.91
N GLU A 160 10.68 17.84 -1.99
CA GLU A 160 11.37 16.55 -1.87
C GLU A 160 10.38 15.42 -1.51
N ASN A 161 9.28 15.70 -0.80
CA ASN A 161 8.26 14.71 -0.48
C ASN A 161 7.15 14.56 -1.55
N GLU A 162 6.96 15.55 -2.42
CA GLU A 162 6.14 15.46 -3.64
C GLU A 162 6.79 14.50 -4.65
N GLU A 163 8.07 14.67 -4.95
CA GLU A 163 8.84 13.74 -5.81
C GLU A 163 8.88 12.31 -5.22
N LYS A 164 9.00 12.20 -3.89
CA LYS A 164 8.85 10.92 -3.18
C LYS A 164 7.42 10.34 -3.27
N HIS A 165 6.38 11.14 -3.47
CA HIS A 165 5.05 10.60 -3.71
C HIS A 165 4.90 10.10 -5.15
N LYS A 166 5.35 10.88 -6.14
CA LYS A 166 5.35 10.51 -7.57
C LYS A 166 6.01 9.15 -7.80
N MET A 167 7.23 8.96 -7.30
CA MET A 167 7.96 7.69 -7.39
C MET A 167 7.25 6.51 -6.69
N GLU A 168 6.47 6.73 -5.62
CA GLU A 168 5.72 5.65 -4.96
C GLU A 168 4.47 5.28 -5.79
N ILE A 169 3.80 6.27 -6.39
CA ILE A 169 2.68 6.07 -7.31
C ILE A 169 3.12 5.36 -8.60
N GLU A 170 4.29 5.69 -9.15
CA GLU A 170 4.86 4.97 -10.31
C GLU A 170 5.09 3.49 -10.02
N LEU A 171 5.69 3.16 -8.87
CA LEU A 171 5.87 1.77 -8.45
C LEU A 171 4.53 1.06 -8.25
N CYS A 172 3.55 1.72 -7.63
CA CYS A 172 2.21 1.16 -7.44
C CYS A 172 1.48 0.90 -8.77
N LYS A 173 1.63 1.77 -9.77
CA LYS A 173 1.05 1.60 -11.11
C LYS A 173 1.74 0.50 -11.93
N ALA A 174 2.94 0.08 -11.53
CA ALA A 174 3.72 -0.95 -12.21
C ALA A 174 3.65 -2.34 -11.52
N ALA A 175 2.96 -2.46 -10.38
CA ALA A 175 2.73 -3.70 -9.66
C ALA A 175 1.40 -4.36 -10.07
N ASP A 176 1.30 -5.69 -9.95
CA ASP A 176 0.06 -6.42 -10.23
C ASP A 176 -1.01 -6.21 -9.14
N ALA A 177 -0.59 -5.90 -7.91
CA ALA A 177 -1.46 -5.49 -6.82
C ALA A 177 -0.77 -4.51 -5.85
N VAL A 178 -1.56 -3.65 -5.21
CA VAL A 178 -1.08 -2.67 -4.23
C VAL A 178 -1.77 -2.91 -2.89
N VAL A 179 -1.00 -3.03 -1.81
CA VAL A 179 -1.51 -3.26 -0.46
C VAL A 179 -1.11 -2.12 0.47
N ALA A 180 -2.08 -1.54 1.16
CA ALA A 180 -1.86 -0.52 2.17
C ALA A 180 -1.76 -1.10 3.58
N VAL A 181 -0.82 -0.58 4.38
CA VAL A 181 -0.71 -0.91 5.81
C VAL A 181 -1.70 -0.05 6.61
N GLY A 182 -2.93 -0.56 6.77
CA GLY A 182 -4.05 0.08 7.45
C GLY A 182 -4.91 1.03 6.60
N SER A 183 -6.10 1.33 7.11
CA SER A 183 -7.15 2.14 6.43
C SER A 183 -6.65 3.50 5.98
N ARG A 184 -5.84 4.15 6.82
CA ARG A 184 -5.30 5.50 6.61
C ARG A 184 -4.55 5.66 5.31
N LEU A 185 -3.78 4.63 4.95
CA LEU A 185 -3.03 4.59 3.71
C LEU A 185 -3.93 4.12 2.56
N GLN A 186 -4.80 3.13 2.79
CA GLN A 186 -5.76 2.67 1.79
C GLN A 186 -6.63 3.81 1.24
N GLN A 187 -7.25 4.61 2.12
CA GLN A 187 -8.12 5.74 1.77
C GLN A 187 -7.40 6.89 1.06
N LYS A 188 -6.07 7.01 1.23
CA LYS A 188 -5.26 8.05 0.57
C LYS A 188 -4.81 7.57 -0.81
N TYR A 189 -4.26 6.35 -0.90
CA TYR A 189 -3.81 5.77 -2.17
C TYR A 189 -4.98 5.43 -3.13
N SER A 190 -6.15 5.05 -2.62
CA SER A 190 -7.37 4.79 -3.43
C SER A 190 -7.92 6.02 -4.17
N ARG A 191 -7.37 7.23 -3.92
CA ARG A 191 -7.72 8.45 -4.66
C ARG A 191 -6.97 8.55 -5.99
N SER A 192 -5.84 7.86 -6.11
CA SER A 192 -4.88 7.97 -7.23
C SER A 192 -4.59 6.62 -7.90
N LEU A 193 -5.12 5.52 -7.35
CA LEU A 193 -4.92 4.14 -7.78
C LEU A 193 -6.25 3.36 -7.64
N PRO A 194 -6.62 2.50 -8.62
CA PRO A 194 -7.72 1.56 -8.45
C PRO A 194 -7.33 0.44 -7.47
N ASN A 195 -8.34 -0.16 -6.82
CA ASN A 195 -8.26 -1.45 -6.12
C ASN A 195 -7.07 -1.60 -5.14
N VAL A 196 -6.88 -0.64 -4.23
CA VAL A 196 -5.86 -0.74 -3.17
C VAL A 196 -6.38 -1.65 -2.04
N GLU A 197 -5.69 -2.77 -1.84
CA GLU A 197 -5.98 -3.76 -0.80
C GLU A 197 -5.46 -3.33 0.59
N ILE A 198 -5.85 -4.05 1.65
CA ILE A 198 -5.51 -3.68 3.03
C ILE A 198 -5.06 -4.85 3.91
N ILE A 199 -3.92 -4.65 4.58
CA ILE A 199 -3.50 -5.39 5.78
C ILE A 199 -3.43 -4.42 6.96
N THR A 200 -4.10 -4.76 8.06
CA THR A 200 -4.00 -4.06 9.35
C THR A 200 -3.19 -4.94 10.32
N PRO A 201 -1.96 -4.54 10.70
CA PRO A 201 -1.07 -5.36 11.52
C PRO A 201 -1.73 -5.93 12.80
N GLY A 202 -1.56 -7.23 13.02
CA GLY A 202 -1.98 -7.90 14.25
C GLY A 202 -1.01 -7.68 15.42
N ILE A 203 -1.40 -8.13 16.62
CA ILE A 203 -0.55 -8.07 17.82
C ILE A 203 0.83 -8.68 17.57
N VAL A 204 1.89 -8.02 18.05
CA VAL A 204 3.28 -8.47 17.91
C VAL A 204 3.62 -9.38 19.09
N GLU A 205 3.49 -10.69 18.90
CA GLU A 205 3.50 -11.66 20.00
C GLU A 205 4.81 -11.68 20.82
N LYS A 206 5.96 -11.30 20.23
CA LYS A 206 7.22 -11.14 20.96
C LYS A 206 7.11 -10.15 22.14
N PHE A 207 6.29 -9.10 22.01
CA PHE A 207 6.04 -8.14 23.07
C PHE A 207 5.04 -8.61 24.14
N CYS A 208 4.26 -9.68 23.89
CA CYS A 208 3.22 -10.15 24.81
C CYS A 208 3.72 -10.89 26.06
N ASN A 209 4.87 -11.56 25.96
CA ASN A 209 5.41 -12.42 27.02
C ASN A 209 6.02 -11.60 28.17
N GLU A 210 5.35 -11.59 29.33
CA GLU A 210 5.95 -11.13 30.60
C GLU A 210 7.11 -12.07 30.98
N SER A 211 8.37 -11.65 30.78
CA SER A 211 9.53 -12.48 31.10
C SER A 211 9.64 -12.71 32.61
N ILE A 212 9.42 -13.95 33.05
CA ILE A 212 9.24 -14.31 34.46
C ILE A 212 10.47 -13.94 35.31
N GLU A 213 11.67 -14.04 34.74
CA GLU A 213 12.95 -13.68 35.39
C GLU A 213 12.99 -12.21 35.86
N SER A 214 12.33 -11.30 35.13
CA SER A 214 12.19 -9.89 35.53
C SER A 214 11.38 -9.73 36.82
N ARG A 215 10.45 -10.66 37.11
CA ARG A 215 9.67 -10.67 38.35
C ARG A 215 10.38 -11.31 39.52
N GLU A 216 11.36 -12.19 39.34
CA GLU A 216 12.03 -12.81 40.49
C GLU A 216 13.07 -11.88 41.11
N HIS A 217 13.97 -11.32 40.28
CA HIS A 217 14.99 -10.37 40.77
C HIS A 217 14.39 -9.01 41.19
N ALA A 218 13.33 -8.52 40.52
CA ALA A 218 12.65 -7.32 40.96
C ALA A 218 11.63 -7.60 42.07
N GLY A 219 10.87 -8.70 42.04
CA GLY A 219 9.59 -8.81 42.73
C GLY A 219 9.65 -8.71 44.26
N VAL A 220 10.62 -9.36 44.92
CA VAL A 220 10.71 -9.38 46.39
C VAL A 220 11.21 -8.03 46.91
N LEU A 221 12.28 -7.50 46.32
CA LEU A 221 12.82 -6.18 46.68
C LEU A 221 11.88 -5.05 46.28
N SER A 222 11.32 -5.04 45.07
CA SER A 222 10.45 -4.00 44.53
C SER A 222 9.09 -3.96 45.21
N ARG A 223 8.45 -5.09 45.55
CA ARG A 223 7.19 -5.05 46.34
C ARG A 223 7.41 -4.46 47.73
N THR A 224 8.48 -4.87 48.41
CA THR A 224 8.84 -4.34 49.73
C THR A 224 9.23 -2.85 49.65
N LEU A 225 10.07 -2.47 48.68
CA LEU A 225 10.48 -1.08 48.46
C LEU A 225 9.35 -0.19 47.94
N ASN A 226 8.38 -0.70 47.18
CA ASN A 226 7.24 0.11 46.72
C ASN A 226 6.20 0.31 47.82
N ALA A 227 5.97 -0.68 48.68
CA ALA A 227 5.20 -0.46 49.92
C ALA A 227 5.88 0.61 50.80
N PHE A 228 7.21 0.57 50.94
CA PHE A 228 7.98 1.55 51.72
C PHE A 228 8.02 2.94 51.05
N LYS A 229 8.21 3.02 49.73
CA LYS A 229 8.21 4.27 48.94
C LYS A 229 6.82 4.92 48.92
N SER A 230 5.74 4.13 48.83
CA SER A 230 4.36 4.63 48.89
C SER A 230 4.03 5.31 50.22
N TYR A 231 4.86 5.14 51.25
CA TYR A 231 4.74 5.80 52.54
C TYR A 231 5.60 7.08 52.67
N MET A 232 6.56 7.31 51.77
CA MET A 232 7.59 8.37 51.96
C MET A 232 7.98 9.22 50.73
N PHE A 233 7.61 8.85 49.50
CA PHE A 233 8.00 9.62 48.31
C PHE A 233 6.82 10.00 47.42
N ILE A 234 6.85 11.22 46.90
CA ILE A 234 6.00 11.65 45.80
C ILE A 234 6.36 10.79 44.59
N LYS A 235 5.48 9.87 44.19
CA LYS A 235 5.65 9.09 42.97
C LYS A 235 5.61 10.03 41.77
N THR A 236 6.68 10.11 41.00
CA THR A 236 6.67 10.75 39.68
C THR A 236 5.97 9.84 38.67
N PHE A 237 5.39 10.44 37.63
CA PHE A 237 4.71 9.74 36.55
C PHE A 237 5.55 9.85 35.28
N ASN A 238 6.12 8.72 34.84
CA ASN A 238 7.05 8.65 33.72
C ASN A 238 6.32 8.32 32.41
N VAL A 239 6.23 9.31 31.52
CA VAL A 239 5.75 9.13 30.14
C VAL A 239 6.92 8.72 29.25
N PHE A 240 6.68 7.80 28.32
CA PHE A 240 7.68 7.21 27.46
C PHE A 240 7.39 7.48 25.98
N MET A 241 8.40 7.92 25.24
CA MET A 241 8.35 8.07 23.79
C MET A 241 9.52 7.34 23.15
N PHE A 242 9.24 6.55 22.10
CA PHE A 242 10.24 5.85 21.30
C PHE A 242 10.05 6.14 19.81
N GLY A 243 11.17 6.35 19.11
CA GLY A 243 11.19 6.64 17.69
C GLY A 243 12.54 7.23 17.28
N ARG A 244 12.75 7.47 15.99
CA ARG A 244 14.02 8.06 15.51
C ARG A 244 14.05 9.56 15.82
N ALA A 245 15.23 10.07 16.16
CA ALA A 245 15.47 11.48 16.51
C ALA A 245 16.31 12.24 15.45
N THR A 246 16.04 11.97 14.18
CA THR A 246 16.48 12.81 13.04
C THR A 246 15.83 14.18 13.16
N PHE A 247 16.59 15.28 13.04
CA PHE A 247 16.09 16.65 13.27
C PHE A 247 14.81 16.97 12.47
N GLU A 248 14.80 16.66 11.18
CA GLU A 248 13.65 16.79 10.28
C GLU A 248 12.38 16.07 10.78
N ASP A 249 12.53 14.98 11.53
CA ASP A 249 11.44 14.12 12.00
C ASP A 249 10.94 14.51 13.41
N LEU A 250 11.65 15.37 14.17
CA LEU A 250 11.30 15.65 15.57
C LEU A 250 9.91 16.29 15.72
N SER A 251 9.60 17.28 14.86
CA SER A 251 8.29 17.94 14.80
C SER A 251 7.22 17.09 14.10
N LEU A 252 7.58 16.37 13.02
CA LEU A 252 6.73 15.36 12.37
C LEU A 252 6.20 14.32 13.38
N LYS A 253 7.05 13.88 14.32
CA LYS A 253 6.70 12.91 15.36
C LYS A 253 6.06 13.52 16.61
N GLY A 254 5.85 14.84 16.65
CA GLY A 254 5.11 15.52 17.71
C GLY A 254 5.74 15.39 19.10
N TYR A 255 7.04 15.14 19.19
CA TYR A 255 7.71 14.94 20.49
C TYR A 255 7.64 16.21 21.36
N ASP A 256 7.55 17.37 20.73
CA ASP A 256 7.28 18.68 21.34
C ASP A 256 5.93 18.74 22.05
N ILE A 257 4.86 18.20 21.45
CA ILE A 257 3.47 18.21 22.00
C ILE A 257 3.45 17.57 23.39
N VAL A 258 4.04 16.38 23.53
CA VAL A 258 4.13 15.66 24.81
C VAL A 258 5.13 16.33 25.76
N ALA A 259 6.23 16.88 25.26
CA ALA A 259 7.17 17.61 26.12
C ALA A 259 6.56 18.90 26.71
N ASN A 260 5.75 19.62 25.94
CA ASN A 260 4.98 20.78 26.40
C ASN A 260 3.90 20.36 27.41
N ALA A 261 3.16 19.28 27.13
CA ALA A 261 2.21 18.70 28.08
C ALA A 261 2.88 18.34 29.43
N ILE A 262 4.06 17.70 29.41
CA ILE A 262 4.82 17.37 30.63
C ILE A 262 5.39 18.62 31.32
N GLY A 263 5.80 19.64 30.56
CA GLY A 263 6.28 20.91 31.10
C GLY A 263 5.20 21.71 31.82
N SER A 264 3.97 21.72 31.29
CA SER A 264 2.79 22.39 31.89
C SER A 264 2.27 21.65 33.14
N LEU A 265 2.27 20.32 33.11
CA LEU A 265 1.90 19.46 34.26
C LEU A 265 2.89 19.56 35.43
N GLY A 266 4.12 20.01 35.17
CA GLY A 266 5.11 20.35 36.18
C GLY A 266 5.78 19.14 36.85
N GLY A 267 6.56 19.42 37.90
CA GLY A 267 7.58 18.51 38.45
C GLY A 267 7.12 17.24 39.18
N LYS A 268 5.89 16.76 38.93
CA LYS A 268 5.49 15.37 39.20
C LYS A 268 5.56 14.48 37.96
N PHE A 269 5.71 15.07 36.78
CA PHE A 269 5.67 14.40 35.49
C PHE A 269 7.04 14.45 34.83
N GLU A 270 7.47 13.31 34.30
CA GLU A 270 8.79 13.08 33.71
C GLU A 270 8.63 12.39 32.35
N LEU A 271 9.58 12.63 31.45
CA LEU A 271 9.62 12.11 30.09
C LEU A 271 10.90 11.30 29.86
N THR A 272 10.75 10.02 29.56
CA THR A 272 11.82 9.20 28.98
C THR A 272 11.68 9.19 27.46
N PHE A 273 12.63 9.81 26.76
CA PHE A 273 12.72 9.78 25.30
C PHE A 273 13.83 8.81 24.85
N VAL A 274 13.50 7.86 24.00
CA VAL A 274 14.41 6.83 23.49
C VAL A 274 14.47 6.94 21.98
N GLY A 275 15.58 7.44 21.44
CA GLY A 275 15.63 7.73 20.01
C GLY A 275 16.86 8.41 19.45
N SER A 276 17.78 8.87 20.31
CA SER A 276 18.97 9.59 19.85
C SER A 276 19.90 8.69 19.03
N SER A 277 20.36 9.19 17.88
CA SER A 277 21.53 8.63 17.21
C SER A 277 22.76 8.63 18.15
N PRO A 278 23.73 7.72 17.99
CA PRO A 278 24.98 7.75 18.75
C PRO A 278 25.69 9.10 18.61
N GLY A 279 26.03 9.72 19.74
CA GLY A 279 26.66 11.06 19.80
C GLY A 279 25.67 12.23 19.92
N GLU A 280 24.45 12.09 19.40
CA GLU A 280 23.49 13.19 19.29
C GLU A 280 22.69 13.50 20.57
N HIS A 281 22.90 12.76 21.67
CA HIS A 281 22.07 12.84 22.88
C HIS A 281 21.95 14.26 23.44
N ARG A 282 23.05 15.02 23.41
CA ARG A 282 23.11 16.43 23.85
C ARG A 282 22.44 17.41 22.88
N ASN A 283 22.36 17.05 21.60
CA ASN A 283 21.73 17.87 20.57
C ASN A 283 20.21 17.65 20.60
N VAL A 284 19.74 16.42 20.77
CA VAL A 284 18.34 16.07 21.06
C VAL A 284 17.88 16.70 22.38
N GLU A 285 18.66 16.58 23.46
CA GLU A 285 18.39 17.27 24.74
C GLU A 285 18.25 18.78 24.56
N ARG A 286 19.12 19.41 23.75
CA ARG A 286 19.06 20.84 23.47
C ARG A 286 17.80 21.22 22.68
N TRP A 287 17.38 20.42 21.69
CA TRP A 287 16.16 20.69 20.91
C TRP A 287 14.93 20.73 21.82
N PHE A 288 14.74 19.73 22.68
CA PHE A 288 13.63 19.71 23.65
C PHE A 288 13.64 20.95 24.56
N LEU A 289 14.81 21.35 25.06
CA LEU A 289 14.95 22.46 26.02
C LEU A 289 14.95 23.86 25.39
N LEU A 290 14.92 23.98 24.06
CA LEU A 290 14.79 25.26 23.35
C LEU A 290 13.40 25.42 22.73
N ASN A 291 12.79 24.34 22.25
CA ASN A 291 11.53 24.38 21.51
C ASN A 291 10.30 24.04 22.35
N THR A 292 10.47 23.67 23.63
CA THR A 292 9.38 23.24 24.52
C THR A 292 9.56 23.80 25.93
N CYS A 293 8.49 23.83 26.71
CA CYS A 293 8.50 24.29 28.11
C CYS A 293 9.00 23.23 29.12
N ILE A 294 9.46 22.06 28.65
CA ILE A 294 9.99 21.01 29.52
C ILE A 294 11.29 21.46 30.20
N LYS A 295 11.49 21.07 31.46
CA LYS A 295 12.70 21.42 32.24
C LYS A 295 13.67 20.25 32.20
N ARG A 296 14.98 20.52 32.17
CA ARG A 296 16.06 19.51 32.15
C ARG A 296 15.89 18.40 33.20
N LYS A 297 15.35 18.71 34.38
CA LYS A 297 15.09 17.74 35.45
C LYS A 297 13.87 16.83 35.23
N GLN A 298 13.10 17.04 34.16
CA GLN A 298 11.90 16.26 33.79
C GLN A 298 12.14 15.42 32.54
N ILE A 299 13.33 15.41 31.93
CA ILE A 299 13.58 14.70 30.67
C ILE A 299 14.85 13.85 30.73
N THR A 300 14.74 12.59 30.30
CA THR A 300 15.86 11.66 30.11
C THR A 300 15.96 11.28 28.64
N ILE A 301 17.12 11.53 28.02
CA ILE A 301 17.41 11.15 26.62
C ILE A 301 18.22 9.85 26.60
N ARG A 302 17.72 8.82 25.92
CA ARG A 302 18.43 7.56 25.64
C ARG A 302 18.71 7.42 24.14
N GLY A 303 19.67 6.55 23.81
CA GLY A 303 19.95 6.18 22.42
C GLY A 303 18.76 5.48 21.77
N TYR A 304 18.70 5.48 20.44
CA TYR A 304 17.77 4.61 19.71
C TYR A 304 18.10 3.15 20.02
N CYS A 305 17.12 2.40 20.53
CA CYS A 305 17.26 1.00 20.89
C CYS A 305 16.85 0.11 19.71
N THR A 306 17.71 -0.84 19.34
CA THR A 306 17.45 -1.86 18.31
C THR A 306 17.11 -3.23 18.88
N ASP A 307 17.23 -3.39 20.20
CA ASP A 307 16.91 -4.63 20.91
C ASP A 307 15.44 -4.58 21.38
N GLN A 308 14.63 -5.51 20.87
CA GLN A 308 13.20 -5.54 21.18
C GLN A 308 12.91 -5.92 22.64
N ASP A 309 13.79 -6.67 23.30
CA ASP A 309 13.59 -7.11 24.68
C ASP A 309 14.09 -6.04 25.68
N GLU A 310 15.12 -5.25 25.35
CA GLU A 310 15.41 -3.98 26.06
C GLU A 310 14.26 -2.98 25.87
N LEU A 311 13.76 -2.78 24.65
CA LEU A 311 12.65 -1.87 24.36
C LEU A 311 11.37 -2.25 25.12
N LYS A 312 11.02 -3.53 25.13
CA LYS A 312 9.94 -4.12 25.93
C LYS A 312 10.15 -3.92 27.43
N GLY A 313 11.38 -4.11 27.90
CA GLY A 313 11.78 -3.79 29.27
C GLY A 313 11.56 -2.31 29.61
N MET A 314 11.85 -1.39 28.69
CA MET A 314 11.60 0.03 28.84
C MET A 314 10.10 0.40 28.80
N PHE A 315 9.30 -0.22 27.93
CA PHE A 315 7.84 -0.05 27.95
C PHE A 315 7.26 -0.44 29.33
N HIS A 316 7.68 -1.57 29.91
CA HIS A 316 7.26 -1.98 31.26
C HIS A 316 7.82 -1.11 32.41
N GLN A 317 8.83 -0.27 32.15
CA GLN A 317 9.35 0.74 33.10
C GLN A 317 8.62 2.09 33.01
N SER A 318 7.71 2.27 32.03
CA SER A 318 6.90 3.48 31.89
C SER A 318 5.62 3.42 32.73
N ASP A 319 5.10 4.59 33.10
CA ASP A 319 3.72 4.70 33.59
C ASP A 319 2.71 4.87 32.44
N LEU A 320 3.16 5.35 31.28
CA LEU A 320 2.39 5.60 30.07
C LEU A 320 3.32 5.71 28.84
N VAL A 321 2.96 5.09 27.71
CA VAL A 321 3.59 5.31 26.40
C VAL A 321 2.80 6.37 25.62
N ALA A 322 3.50 7.24 24.86
CA ALA A 322 2.88 8.24 24.00
C ALA A 322 3.37 8.11 22.55
N LEU A 323 2.44 8.17 21.59
CA LEU A 323 2.70 8.28 20.15
C LEU A 323 2.03 9.55 19.58
N PRO A 324 2.66 10.74 19.73
CA PRO A 324 2.03 12.02 19.40
C PRO A 324 2.24 12.48 17.95
N SER A 325 2.57 11.59 17.01
CA SER A 325 2.88 11.93 15.61
C SER A 325 1.83 12.86 14.97
N ARG A 326 2.30 13.97 14.37
CA ARG A 326 1.45 14.91 13.61
C ARG A 326 0.88 14.28 12.34
N THR A 327 1.60 13.30 11.79
CA THR A 327 1.05 12.30 10.88
C THR A 327 1.89 11.02 10.97
N GLU A 328 1.22 9.88 10.85
CA GLU A 328 1.84 8.56 10.82
C GLU A 328 1.15 7.68 9.78
N GLY A 329 1.91 6.81 9.10
CA GLY A 329 1.35 5.84 8.15
C GLY A 329 0.48 4.81 8.86
N PHE A 330 1.13 3.93 9.63
CA PHE A 330 0.45 3.08 10.61
C PHE A 330 0.80 3.47 12.05
N GLY A 331 2.08 3.31 12.45
CA GLY A 331 2.55 3.65 13.80
C GLY A 331 2.81 2.43 14.68
N LEU A 332 3.64 1.50 14.20
CA LEU A 332 3.89 0.22 14.90
C LEU A 332 4.40 0.38 16.34
N VAL A 333 5.11 1.45 16.71
CA VAL A 333 5.49 1.71 18.12
C VAL A 333 4.29 1.71 19.06
N GLY A 334 3.14 2.21 18.58
CA GLY A 334 1.89 2.15 19.35
C GLY A 334 1.36 0.72 19.47
N LEU A 335 1.46 -0.08 18.41
CA LEU A 335 1.07 -1.49 18.42
C LEU A 335 2.00 -2.38 19.25
N GLU A 336 3.31 -2.09 19.28
CA GLU A 336 4.30 -2.76 20.14
C GLU A 336 3.98 -2.51 21.62
N ALA A 337 3.65 -1.27 21.99
CA ALA A 337 3.22 -0.92 23.34
C ALA A 337 1.84 -1.51 23.72
N ILE A 338 0.88 -1.55 22.78
CA ILE A 338 -0.39 -2.28 22.96
C ILE A 338 -0.10 -3.78 23.16
N SER A 339 0.84 -4.36 22.43
CA SER A 339 1.25 -5.77 22.55
C SER A 339 1.89 -6.07 23.92
N CYS A 340 2.66 -5.14 24.48
CA CYS A 340 3.11 -5.22 25.88
C CYS A 340 1.97 -5.16 26.92
N GLY A 341 0.78 -4.66 26.56
CA GLY A 341 -0.29 -4.40 27.51
C GLY A 341 0.08 -3.32 28.53
N VAL A 342 0.80 -2.28 28.09
CA VAL A 342 1.11 -1.08 28.91
C VAL A 342 0.19 0.08 28.54
N PRO A 343 -0.09 1.03 29.47
CA PRO A 343 -0.93 2.18 29.16
C PRO A 343 -0.36 2.98 28.01
N ILE A 344 -1.22 3.44 27.10
CA ILE A 344 -0.84 4.19 25.91
C ILE A 344 -1.79 5.37 25.66
N LEU A 345 -1.26 6.44 25.06
CA LEU A 345 -2.03 7.45 24.34
C LEU A 345 -1.47 7.60 22.91
N VAL A 346 -2.34 7.70 21.91
CA VAL A 346 -1.97 7.84 20.49
C VAL A 346 -2.63 9.05 19.84
N SER A 347 -1.90 9.72 18.95
CA SER A 347 -2.43 10.76 18.08
C SER A 347 -3.46 10.18 17.11
N GLY A 348 -4.61 10.85 16.98
CA GLY A 348 -5.63 10.55 15.97
C GLY A 348 -5.12 10.59 14.53
N GLU A 349 -3.98 11.26 14.27
CA GLU A 349 -3.38 11.35 12.94
C GLU A 349 -2.51 10.13 12.55
N SER A 350 -2.80 8.96 13.14
CA SER A 350 -2.08 7.69 12.93
C SER A 350 -2.99 6.54 12.48
N GLY A 351 -2.47 5.64 11.65
CA GLY A 351 -3.23 4.47 11.17
C GLY A 351 -3.58 3.47 12.28
N VAL A 352 -2.79 3.40 13.35
CA VAL A 352 -3.12 2.64 14.56
C VAL A 352 -4.29 3.26 15.32
N ALA A 353 -4.45 4.59 15.32
CA ALA A 353 -5.63 5.25 15.89
C ALA A 353 -6.90 4.95 15.06
N GLU A 354 -6.81 4.95 13.72
CA GLU A 354 -7.94 4.53 12.88
C GLU A 354 -8.33 3.06 13.09
N ALA A 355 -7.36 2.15 13.25
CA ALA A 355 -7.63 0.77 13.63
C ALA A 355 -8.34 0.69 15.01
N LEU A 356 -7.85 1.46 16.00
CA LEU A 356 -8.43 1.52 17.35
C LEU A 356 -9.86 2.05 17.41
N GLN A 357 -10.35 2.81 16.41
CA GLN A 357 -11.75 3.25 16.38
C GLN A 357 -12.74 2.08 16.30
N ASN A 358 -12.32 0.94 15.72
CA ASN A 358 -13.10 -0.30 15.62
C ASN A 358 -12.92 -1.25 16.82
N VAL A 359 -12.06 -0.88 17.79
CA VAL A 359 -11.71 -1.72 18.94
C VAL A 359 -12.44 -1.22 20.18
N GLU A 360 -13.11 -2.13 20.90
CA GLU A 360 -13.72 -1.81 22.20
C GLU A 360 -12.66 -1.29 23.18
N GLY A 361 -12.82 -0.04 23.61
CA GLY A 361 -11.87 0.70 24.45
C GLY A 361 -10.82 1.51 23.69
N GLY A 362 -10.67 1.34 22.36
CA GLY A 362 -9.64 2.03 21.58
C GLY A 362 -9.82 3.55 21.52
N ASN A 363 -11.07 4.03 21.39
CA ASN A 363 -11.38 5.47 21.50
C ASN A 363 -10.98 6.09 22.86
N ALA A 364 -10.77 5.28 23.92
CA ALA A 364 -10.32 5.76 25.21
C ALA A 364 -8.78 5.92 25.33
N VAL A 365 -8.01 5.64 24.27
CA VAL A 365 -6.56 5.94 24.17
C VAL A 365 -6.19 6.88 23.03
N ILE A 366 -7.14 7.26 22.17
CA ILE A 366 -6.92 8.28 21.13
C ILE A 366 -6.93 9.68 21.78
N VAL A 367 -6.12 10.59 21.23
CA VAL A 367 -6.02 12.01 21.59
C VAL A 367 -5.95 12.84 20.29
N GLY A 368 -6.49 14.06 20.30
CA GLY A 368 -6.28 15.02 19.23
C GLY A 368 -4.84 15.50 19.10
N SER A 369 -4.64 16.54 18.28
CA SER A 369 -3.34 17.15 18.00
C SER A 369 -2.96 18.31 18.93
N ASP A 370 -3.80 18.61 19.93
CA ASP A 370 -3.67 19.78 20.81
C ASP A 370 -2.89 19.51 22.11
N GLU A 371 -2.01 20.43 22.51
CA GLU A 371 -1.11 20.26 23.66
C GLU A 371 -1.85 20.26 25.01
N ASP A 372 -2.89 21.08 25.16
CA ASP A 372 -3.71 21.12 26.38
C ASP A 372 -4.57 19.85 26.49
N GLU A 373 -5.03 19.29 25.36
CA GLU A 373 -5.65 17.97 25.34
C GLU A 373 -4.67 16.88 25.79
N TRP A 374 -3.45 16.81 25.24
CA TRP A 374 -2.43 15.86 25.70
C TRP A 374 -2.12 16.03 27.19
N ALA A 375 -2.00 17.27 27.69
CA ALA A 375 -1.80 17.55 29.11
C ALA A 375 -2.97 17.06 29.98
N ARG A 376 -4.21 17.24 29.52
CA ARG A 376 -5.42 16.72 30.19
C ARG A 376 -5.43 15.19 30.20
N ARG A 377 -5.18 14.55 29.06
CA ARG A 377 -5.26 13.08 28.90
C ARG A 377 -4.17 12.36 29.68
N ILE A 378 -2.93 12.88 29.69
CA ILE A 378 -1.85 12.38 30.55
C ILE A 378 -2.23 12.50 32.04
N ARG A 379 -2.82 13.64 32.44
CA ARG A 379 -3.30 13.86 33.82
C ARG A 379 -4.40 12.87 34.23
N GLU A 380 -5.35 12.60 33.34
CA GLU A 380 -6.42 11.61 33.56
C GLU A 380 -5.86 10.20 33.76
N VAL A 381 -4.94 9.73 32.88
CA VAL A 381 -4.27 8.42 33.08
C VAL A 381 -3.46 8.39 34.38
N SER A 382 -2.80 9.50 34.76
CA SER A 382 -2.03 9.60 36.01
C SER A 382 -2.88 9.60 37.28
N SER A 383 -4.20 9.81 37.17
CA SER A 383 -5.14 9.75 38.29
C SER A 383 -5.66 8.34 38.60
N GLN A 384 -5.45 7.40 37.68
CA GLN A 384 -5.79 5.98 37.86
C GLN A 384 -4.74 5.28 38.74
N SER A 385 -5.15 4.24 39.47
CA SER A 385 -4.19 3.34 40.13
C SER A 385 -3.30 2.62 39.09
N PRO A 386 -2.08 2.21 39.47
CA PRO A 386 -1.22 1.36 38.62
C PRO A 386 -1.92 0.08 38.15
N GLU A 387 -2.81 -0.47 38.97
CA GLU A 387 -3.57 -1.69 38.73
C GLU A 387 -4.68 -1.47 37.69
N GLU A 388 -5.49 -0.40 37.83
CA GLU A 388 -6.56 -0.06 36.87
C GLU A 388 -5.99 0.20 35.48
N ARG A 389 -4.97 1.06 35.37
CA ARG A 389 -4.38 1.39 34.05
C ARG A 389 -3.74 0.16 33.38
N GLN A 390 -3.17 -0.77 34.16
CA GLN A 390 -2.60 -2.00 33.61
C GLN A 390 -3.71 -2.99 33.18
N ALA A 391 -4.79 -3.09 33.95
CA ALA A 391 -5.96 -3.88 33.55
C ALA A 391 -6.58 -3.34 32.26
N ASN A 392 -6.77 -2.01 32.17
CA ASN A 392 -7.28 -1.32 30.98
C ASN A 392 -6.40 -1.57 29.75
N ALA A 393 -5.06 -1.46 29.90
CA ALA A 393 -4.13 -1.70 28.81
C ALA A 393 -4.10 -3.16 28.32
N LYS A 394 -4.18 -4.13 29.25
CA LYS A 394 -4.30 -5.56 28.89
C LYS A 394 -5.64 -5.85 28.21
N GLN A 395 -6.74 -5.28 28.71
CA GLN A 395 -8.06 -5.43 28.08
C GLN A 395 -8.08 -4.85 26.65
N LEU A 396 -7.44 -3.69 26.44
CA LEU A 396 -7.30 -3.10 25.12
C LEU A 396 -6.54 -4.01 24.14
N ARG A 397 -5.44 -4.63 24.59
CA ARG A 397 -4.68 -5.60 23.78
C ARG A 397 -5.53 -6.81 23.37
N GLU A 398 -6.24 -7.41 24.31
CA GLU A 398 -7.09 -8.57 24.02
C GLU A 398 -8.31 -8.19 23.16
N ASN A 399 -8.78 -6.94 23.25
CA ASN A 399 -9.81 -6.42 22.35
C ASN A 399 -9.27 -6.15 20.94
N TYR A 400 -8.05 -5.61 20.80
CA TYR A 400 -7.40 -5.44 19.50
C TYR A 400 -7.18 -6.81 18.82
N ARG A 401 -6.66 -7.81 19.55
CA ARG A 401 -6.43 -9.18 19.03
C ARG A 401 -7.68 -9.85 18.47
N LYS A 402 -8.87 -9.54 19.00
CA LYS A 402 -10.17 -10.06 18.49
C LYS A 402 -10.56 -9.45 17.14
N VAL A 403 -10.19 -8.18 16.89
CA VAL A 403 -10.57 -7.44 15.67
C VAL A 403 -9.53 -7.64 14.58
N TYR A 404 -8.24 -7.57 14.94
CA TYR A 404 -7.11 -7.68 14.01
C TYR A 404 -6.18 -8.81 14.47
N SER A 405 -6.31 -9.98 13.83
CA SER A 405 -5.44 -11.14 14.06
C SER A 405 -4.65 -11.45 12.80
N TRP A 406 -3.34 -11.66 12.95
CA TRP A 406 -2.44 -11.89 11.82
C TRP A 406 -2.90 -13.04 10.92
N LYS A 407 -3.43 -14.12 11.48
CA LYS A 407 -4.03 -15.22 10.70
C LYS A 407 -5.12 -14.73 9.74
N ALA A 408 -6.06 -13.92 10.19
CA ALA A 408 -7.15 -13.41 9.34
C ALA A 408 -6.66 -12.42 8.27
N GLU A 409 -5.59 -11.68 8.55
CA GLU A 409 -4.90 -10.82 7.57
C GLU A 409 -4.17 -11.65 6.51
N CYS A 410 -3.36 -12.61 6.95
CA CYS A 410 -2.58 -13.51 6.11
C CYS A 410 -3.46 -14.45 5.28
N GLU A 411 -4.62 -14.89 5.78
CA GLU A 411 -5.60 -15.64 4.99
C GLU A 411 -6.18 -14.80 3.84
N ARG A 412 -6.44 -13.49 4.05
CA ARG A 412 -6.83 -12.59 2.94
C ARG A 412 -5.67 -12.36 1.98
N PHE A 413 -4.47 -12.14 2.50
CA PHE A 413 -3.30 -11.88 1.67
C PHE A 413 -2.87 -13.09 0.84
N ASN A 414 -2.97 -14.30 1.38
CA ASN A 414 -2.80 -15.55 0.64
C ASN A 414 -3.78 -15.62 -0.55
N ARG A 415 -5.06 -15.26 -0.35
CA ARG A 415 -6.04 -15.22 -1.46
C ARG A 415 -5.70 -14.15 -2.50
N LEU A 416 -5.14 -13.00 -2.11
CA LEU A 416 -4.65 -11.99 -3.05
C LEU A 416 -3.47 -12.53 -3.87
N ILE A 417 -2.46 -13.12 -3.22
CA ILE A 417 -1.31 -13.75 -3.89
C ILE A 417 -1.79 -14.85 -4.85
N GLU A 418 -2.63 -15.77 -4.38
CA GLU A 418 -3.22 -16.83 -5.21
C GLU A 418 -3.94 -16.25 -6.43
N ASN A 419 -4.74 -15.19 -6.28
CA ASN A 419 -5.46 -14.58 -7.39
C ASN A 419 -4.49 -13.93 -8.39
N VAL A 420 -3.53 -13.12 -7.92
CA VAL A 420 -2.51 -12.46 -8.75
C VAL A 420 -1.69 -13.50 -9.55
N VAL A 421 -1.29 -14.60 -8.92
CA VAL A 421 -0.59 -15.72 -9.55
C VAL A 421 -1.50 -16.53 -10.48
N LYS A 422 -2.82 -16.62 -10.23
CA LYS A 422 -3.78 -17.27 -11.15
C LYS A 422 -4.07 -16.41 -12.39
N THR A 423 -4.13 -15.08 -12.29
CA THR A 423 -4.15 -14.20 -13.48
C THR A 423 -2.84 -14.27 -14.31
N ALA A 424 -1.75 -14.81 -13.75
CA ALA A 424 -0.55 -15.16 -14.54
C ALA A 424 -0.69 -16.50 -15.29
N ASN A 425 -1.73 -17.30 -14.99
CA ASN A 425 -1.84 -18.71 -15.34
C ASN A 425 -3.22 -19.09 -15.94
N GLY A 426 -3.65 -18.37 -16.97
CA GLY A 426 -4.40 -19.01 -18.06
C GLY A 426 -5.63 -18.33 -18.64
N GLY A 427 -5.60 -18.13 -19.96
CA GLY A 427 -6.77 -17.97 -20.83
C GLY A 427 -7.41 -16.57 -20.90
N GLU A 428 -6.95 -15.60 -20.13
CA GLU A 428 -7.49 -14.24 -20.12
C GLU A 428 -6.63 -13.27 -20.95
N MET A 429 -7.29 -12.51 -21.83
CA MET A 429 -6.69 -11.63 -22.85
C MET A 429 -7.50 -10.34 -22.97
N ASN A 430 -6.82 -9.22 -23.23
CA ASN A 430 -7.44 -7.90 -23.32
C ASN A 430 -7.75 -7.51 -24.77
N ILE A 431 -9.02 -7.25 -25.04
CA ILE A 431 -9.48 -6.56 -26.26
C ILE A 431 -9.56 -5.06 -25.92
N LYS A 432 -8.60 -4.27 -26.41
CA LYS A 432 -8.59 -2.82 -26.25
C LYS A 432 -9.29 -2.16 -27.44
N VAL A 433 -10.22 -1.25 -27.16
CA VAL A 433 -10.95 -0.44 -28.13
C VAL A 433 -10.64 1.04 -27.90
N ASP A 434 -10.13 1.71 -28.94
CA ASP A 434 -9.83 3.15 -28.93
C ASP A 434 -10.62 3.90 -30.01
N VAL A 435 -10.61 5.23 -29.99
CA VAL A 435 -11.17 6.06 -31.07
C VAL A 435 -10.10 6.33 -32.13
N ASP A 436 -10.38 5.92 -33.36
CA ASP A 436 -9.51 5.99 -34.55
C ASP A 436 -9.70 7.33 -35.31
N ASP A 437 -10.95 7.73 -35.50
CA ASP A 437 -11.38 8.97 -36.18
C ASP A 437 -12.76 9.40 -35.66
N LEU A 438 -13.06 10.70 -35.68
CA LEU A 438 -14.36 11.25 -35.30
C LEU A 438 -14.65 12.55 -36.06
N LYS A 439 -15.91 12.76 -36.44
CA LYS A 439 -16.37 13.93 -37.19
C LYS A 439 -17.60 14.53 -36.50
N PRO A 440 -17.54 15.77 -36.00
CA PRO A 440 -18.72 16.49 -35.50
C PRO A 440 -19.78 16.70 -36.58
N GLU A 441 -21.04 16.88 -36.20
CA GLU A 441 -22.06 17.37 -37.14
C GLU A 441 -21.78 18.82 -37.56
N GLU A 442 -21.78 19.11 -38.87
CA GLU A 442 -21.64 20.46 -39.39
C GLU A 442 -22.92 21.29 -39.13
N GLN A 443 -22.80 22.37 -38.36
CA GLN A 443 -23.90 23.31 -38.15
C GLN A 443 -24.23 24.06 -39.44
N ASN A 444 -25.43 23.78 -40.00
CA ASN A 444 -25.95 24.42 -41.22
C ASN A 444 -26.23 25.93 -41.02
N MET A 445 -25.18 26.75 -41.10
CA MET A 445 -25.25 28.21 -41.21
C MET A 445 -25.80 28.60 -42.60
N LEU A 446 -27.12 28.76 -42.70
CA LEU A 446 -27.80 29.06 -43.96
C LEU A 446 -27.31 30.39 -44.58
N THR A 447 -26.94 30.37 -45.85
CA THR A 447 -26.12 31.44 -46.46
C THR A 447 -26.94 32.68 -46.84
N GLY A 448 -26.59 33.84 -46.27
CA GLY A 448 -27.16 35.16 -46.60
C GLY A 448 -26.26 35.99 -47.51
N MET A 449 -26.53 35.95 -48.81
CA MET A 449 -25.79 36.54 -49.96
C MET A 449 -25.06 37.91 -49.80
N LEU A 450 -24.06 38.08 -50.69
CA LEU A 450 -23.38 39.29 -51.20
C LEU A 450 -22.02 39.64 -50.54
N ALA A 451 -20.97 40.10 -51.26
CA ALA A 451 -20.60 40.00 -52.68
C ALA A 451 -19.15 40.53 -52.87
N THR A 452 -18.44 40.06 -53.91
CA THR A 452 -17.29 40.71 -54.59
C THR A 452 -16.14 41.36 -53.79
N GLU A 453 -14.97 40.71 -53.86
CA GLU A 453 -13.65 41.29 -54.22
C GLU A 453 -13.13 42.61 -53.59
N SER A 454 -11.91 42.59 -53.00
CA SER A 454 -10.67 42.98 -53.72
C SER A 454 -9.48 43.46 -52.82
N VAL A 455 -8.27 43.53 -53.42
CA VAL A 455 -7.05 44.31 -53.03
C VAL A 455 -6.38 44.11 -51.64
N ARG A 456 -5.48 43.11 -51.58
CA ARG A 456 -4.00 43.26 -51.63
C ARG A 456 -3.24 44.37 -50.82
N CYS A 457 -2.50 43.92 -49.79
CA CYS A 457 -1.14 44.32 -49.34
C CYS A 457 -0.80 45.71 -48.71
N GLN A 458 0.09 45.63 -47.69
CA GLN A 458 1.13 46.63 -47.27
C GLN A 458 0.62 47.92 -46.57
N GLU A 459 1.35 48.61 -45.66
CA GLU A 459 2.75 48.46 -45.18
C GLU A 459 3.06 49.13 -43.80
N VAL A 460 4.32 48.97 -43.32
CA VAL A 460 5.10 49.89 -42.44
C VAL A 460 4.73 50.10 -40.94
N GLN A 461 5.56 49.47 -40.09
CA GLN A 461 6.31 49.98 -38.91
C GLN A 461 5.63 50.77 -37.73
N GLN A 462 5.70 50.13 -36.55
CA GLN A 462 6.20 50.62 -35.23
C GLN A 462 6.65 52.10 -35.07
N PRO A 463 6.46 52.74 -33.88
CA PRO A 463 7.30 52.39 -32.71
C PRO A 463 6.78 52.58 -31.25
N ARG A 464 7.48 51.88 -30.33
CA ARG A 464 7.76 52.19 -28.89
C ARG A 464 6.63 52.37 -27.87
N ALA A 465 6.35 51.26 -27.18
CA ALA A 465 6.37 51.06 -25.72
C ALA A 465 6.23 52.26 -24.74
N SER A 466 5.22 52.17 -23.89
CA SER A 466 5.30 52.42 -22.43
C SER A 466 4.24 51.54 -21.72
N ALA A 467 4.31 51.36 -20.40
CA ALA A 467 3.51 50.37 -19.67
C ALA A 467 2.68 50.99 -18.54
N THR A 468 1.43 50.53 -18.33
CA THR A 468 0.80 50.34 -17.00
C THR A 468 -0.58 49.65 -17.06
N SER A 469 -0.88 48.90 -15.98
CA SER A 469 -2.21 48.55 -15.42
C SER A 469 -3.42 48.24 -16.33
N ALA A 470 -3.73 46.94 -16.40
CA ALA A 470 -5.04 46.31 -16.16
C ALA A 470 -6.36 47.07 -16.45
N ALA A 471 -7.16 46.49 -17.36
CA ALA A 471 -8.63 46.52 -17.33
C ALA A 471 -9.17 45.18 -17.87
N SER A 472 -10.33 44.73 -17.38
CA SER A 472 -10.98 43.46 -17.76
C SER A 472 -11.75 43.56 -19.09
N GLY A 473 -11.71 42.53 -19.93
CA GLY A 473 -12.48 42.54 -21.19
C GLY A 473 -12.26 41.39 -22.18
N SER A 474 -11.85 40.19 -21.75
CA SER A 474 -11.67 39.05 -22.66
C SER A 474 -13.02 38.40 -23.02
N VAL A 475 -13.54 38.71 -24.21
CA VAL A 475 -14.64 37.96 -24.82
C VAL A 475 -14.22 36.50 -25.01
N SER A 476 -15.07 35.56 -24.60
CA SER A 476 -14.84 34.13 -24.75
C SER A 476 -14.93 33.71 -26.21
N TYR A 477 -13.81 33.29 -26.79
CA TYR A 477 -13.82 32.48 -28.02
C TYR A 477 -14.41 31.08 -27.71
N PRO A 478 -14.95 30.35 -28.71
CA PRO A 478 -15.46 29.00 -28.50
C PRO A 478 -14.40 28.09 -27.87
N GLN A 479 -14.83 27.23 -26.94
CA GLN A 479 -13.93 26.25 -26.34
C GLN A 479 -13.42 25.30 -27.42
N ILE A 480 -12.10 25.17 -27.51
CA ILE A 480 -11.51 23.95 -28.08
C ILE A 480 -11.90 22.84 -27.12
N VAL A 481 -12.82 21.97 -27.54
CA VAL A 481 -13.16 20.77 -26.78
C VAL A 481 -11.89 19.93 -26.68
N ASP A 482 -11.46 19.64 -25.46
CA ASP A 482 -10.30 18.79 -25.24
C ASP A 482 -10.60 17.38 -25.78
N LEU A 483 -9.74 16.91 -26.68
CA LEU A 483 -9.90 15.61 -27.34
C LEU A 483 -9.80 14.45 -26.35
N GLN A 484 -9.08 14.61 -25.23
CA GLN A 484 -9.00 13.59 -24.19
C GLN A 484 -10.31 13.52 -23.40
N THR A 485 -10.84 14.65 -22.95
CA THR A 485 -12.17 14.77 -22.33
C THR A 485 -13.27 14.18 -23.23
N LEU A 486 -13.25 14.50 -24.53
CA LEU A 486 -14.21 13.95 -25.50
C LEU A 486 -14.09 12.43 -25.67
N LYS A 487 -12.88 11.87 -25.67
CA LYS A 487 -12.67 10.40 -25.67
C LYS A 487 -13.25 9.77 -24.40
N GLU A 488 -13.07 10.39 -23.24
CA GLU A 488 -13.63 9.90 -21.97
C GLU A 488 -15.17 9.96 -21.96
N GLU A 489 -15.77 11.01 -22.50
CA GLU A 489 -17.24 11.10 -22.69
C GLU A 489 -17.78 10.05 -23.69
N ILE A 490 -17.05 9.77 -24.78
CA ILE A 490 -17.36 8.67 -25.71
C ILE A 490 -17.38 7.34 -24.97
N PHE A 491 -16.31 6.98 -24.24
CA PHE A 491 -16.25 5.69 -23.55
C PHE A 491 -17.24 5.58 -22.40
N LEU A 492 -17.47 6.65 -21.62
CA LEU A 492 -18.51 6.68 -20.59
C LEU A 492 -19.91 6.49 -21.18
N SER A 493 -20.17 7.02 -22.38
CA SER A 493 -21.45 6.87 -23.07
C SER A 493 -21.63 5.48 -23.68
N ILE A 494 -20.56 4.85 -24.18
CA ILE A 494 -20.56 3.43 -24.56
C ILE A 494 -20.82 2.55 -23.34
N VAL A 495 -20.05 2.71 -22.25
CA VAL A 495 -20.21 1.92 -21.00
C VAL A 495 -21.63 2.04 -20.43
N ARG A 496 -22.17 3.26 -20.38
CA ARG A 496 -23.53 3.53 -19.89
C ARG A 496 -24.60 2.86 -20.75
N ASN A 497 -24.49 2.96 -22.08
CA ASN A 497 -25.50 2.39 -23.00
C ASN A 497 -25.36 0.88 -23.23
N TYR A 498 -24.15 0.32 -23.11
CA TYR A 498 -23.86 -1.08 -23.49
C TYR A 498 -23.70 -2.04 -22.30
N LEU A 499 -22.98 -1.61 -21.24
CA LEU A 499 -22.61 -2.50 -20.11
C LEU A 499 -23.53 -2.36 -18.90
N GLN A 500 -24.08 -1.17 -18.62
CA GLN A 500 -24.72 -0.87 -17.33
C GLN A 500 -26.26 -0.81 -17.34
N THR A 501 -26.92 -0.88 -18.50
CA THR A 501 -28.40 -0.78 -18.59
C THR A 501 -29.12 -2.12 -18.53
N THR A 502 -30.03 -2.25 -17.57
CA THR A 502 -31.21 -3.14 -17.68
C THR A 502 -32.14 -2.59 -18.80
N PRO A 503 -32.81 -3.42 -19.61
CA PRO A 503 -33.01 -3.11 -21.03
C PRO A 503 -34.23 -2.22 -21.35
N PRO A 504 -34.11 -1.36 -22.38
CA PRO A 504 -35.24 -1.19 -23.30
C PRO A 504 -34.87 -0.96 -24.80
N CYS A 505 -35.61 -1.67 -25.67
CA CYS A 505 -36.18 -1.16 -26.94
C CYS A 505 -35.32 -0.90 -28.21
N SER A 506 -34.29 -1.70 -28.49
CA SER A 506 -34.10 -2.28 -29.84
C SER A 506 -33.59 -3.72 -29.71
N SER A 507 -33.97 -4.62 -30.63
CA SER A 507 -33.80 -6.08 -30.44
C SER A 507 -32.68 -6.73 -31.26
N GLU A 508 -32.25 -6.14 -32.37
CA GLU A 508 -31.32 -6.80 -33.32
C GLU A 508 -29.85 -6.36 -33.14
N GLU A 509 -29.60 -5.16 -32.63
CA GLU A 509 -28.22 -4.64 -32.46
C GLU A 509 -27.61 -5.04 -31.11
N HIS A 510 -28.39 -4.91 -30.02
CA HIS A 510 -28.01 -5.31 -28.66
C HIS A 510 -27.51 -6.77 -28.58
N ASN A 511 -28.13 -7.63 -29.38
CA ASN A 511 -27.82 -9.05 -29.39
C ASN A 511 -26.46 -9.33 -30.02
N ARG A 512 -26.02 -8.58 -31.03
CA ARG A 512 -24.96 -9.03 -31.96
C ARG A 512 -23.59 -9.28 -31.33
N PHE A 513 -23.08 -8.39 -30.47
CA PHE A 513 -21.83 -8.65 -29.73
C PHE A 513 -22.02 -9.73 -28.65
N LYS A 514 -23.21 -9.84 -28.07
CA LYS A 514 -23.52 -10.84 -27.02
C LYS A 514 -23.74 -12.24 -27.60
N GLU A 515 -24.23 -12.32 -28.84
CA GLU A 515 -24.30 -13.52 -29.67
C GLU A 515 -22.89 -13.90 -30.12
N TYR A 516 -22.10 -12.98 -30.68
CA TYR A 516 -20.69 -13.21 -31.00
C TYR A 516 -19.89 -13.75 -29.80
N VAL A 517 -19.94 -13.08 -28.64
CA VAL A 517 -19.29 -13.54 -27.38
C VAL A 517 -19.79 -14.92 -26.94
N LYS A 518 -21.07 -15.26 -27.16
CA LYS A 518 -21.68 -16.54 -26.78
C LYS A 518 -21.38 -17.67 -27.78
N GLU A 519 -21.28 -17.36 -29.07
CA GLU A 519 -20.88 -18.28 -30.14
C GLU A 519 -19.40 -18.64 -30.00
N MET A 520 -18.55 -17.62 -29.80
CA MET A 520 -17.12 -17.73 -29.49
C MET A 520 -16.84 -18.25 -28.05
N ARG A 521 -17.87 -18.38 -27.20
CA ARG A 521 -17.80 -18.85 -25.80
C ARG A 521 -16.78 -18.09 -24.93
N LEU A 522 -16.73 -16.77 -25.12
CA LEU A 522 -15.88 -15.87 -24.34
C LEU A 522 -16.62 -15.45 -23.06
N ILE A 523 -15.89 -15.37 -21.95
CA ILE A 523 -16.42 -14.82 -20.69
C ILE A 523 -15.78 -13.45 -20.45
N ILE A 524 -16.58 -12.39 -20.40
CA ILE A 524 -16.07 -11.05 -20.05
C ILE A 524 -15.79 -11.02 -18.54
N THR A 525 -14.53 -10.82 -18.15
CA THR A 525 -14.10 -10.83 -16.73
C THR A 525 -13.89 -9.43 -16.15
N GLY A 526 -13.69 -8.39 -16.98
CA GLY A 526 -13.53 -7.02 -16.53
C GLY A 526 -13.52 -5.99 -17.65
N THR A 527 -13.70 -4.70 -17.29
CA THR A 527 -13.63 -3.57 -18.22
C THR A 527 -13.05 -2.31 -17.56
N SER A 528 -12.29 -1.50 -18.30
CA SER A 528 -11.76 -0.21 -17.83
C SER A 528 -12.00 0.95 -18.83
N VAL A 529 -11.77 2.19 -18.39
CA VAL A 529 -12.12 3.44 -19.11
C VAL A 529 -10.85 4.28 -19.35
N GLY A 530 -10.81 5.00 -20.48
CA GLY A 530 -9.71 5.85 -20.93
C GLY A 530 -9.37 5.52 -22.40
N SER A 531 -9.05 4.24 -22.62
CA SER A 531 -9.52 3.48 -23.79
C SER A 531 -10.45 2.39 -23.24
N LEU A 532 -11.47 1.95 -23.98
CA LEU A 532 -12.33 0.86 -23.50
C LEU A 532 -11.59 -0.48 -23.61
N VAL A 533 -11.06 -0.98 -22.50
CA VAL A 533 -10.50 -2.33 -22.44
C VAL A 533 -11.58 -3.30 -21.98
N ILE A 534 -11.66 -4.45 -22.65
CA ILE A 534 -12.54 -5.57 -22.30
C ILE A 534 -11.66 -6.81 -22.11
N THR A 535 -11.57 -7.30 -20.88
CA THR A 535 -10.85 -8.55 -20.59
C THR A 535 -11.79 -9.72 -20.88
N VAL A 536 -11.37 -10.62 -21.77
CA VAL A 536 -12.11 -11.83 -22.13
C VAL A 536 -11.33 -13.08 -21.75
N LYS A 537 -12.04 -14.08 -21.24
CA LYS A 537 -11.51 -15.42 -20.98
C LYS A 537 -11.91 -16.37 -22.09
N CYS A 538 -10.91 -17.04 -22.67
CA CYS A 538 -11.07 -18.18 -23.55
C CYS A 538 -11.13 -19.47 -22.72
N GLU A 539 -11.96 -20.43 -23.10
CA GLU A 539 -12.02 -21.75 -22.43
C GLU A 539 -11.09 -22.81 -23.06
N SER A 540 -10.52 -22.55 -24.25
CA SER A 540 -9.63 -23.48 -24.95
C SER A 540 -8.73 -22.78 -25.97
N LEU A 541 -7.70 -23.50 -26.45
CA LEU A 541 -6.85 -23.06 -27.57
C LEU A 541 -7.68 -22.75 -28.83
N MET A 542 -8.69 -23.55 -29.12
CA MET A 542 -9.51 -23.39 -30.34
C MET A 542 -10.22 -22.03 -30.34
N ILE A 543 -10.84 -21.67 -29.21
CA ILE A 543 -11.50 -20.37 -29.01
C ILE A 543 -10.51 -19.21 -29.15
N LEU A 544 -9.28 -19.38 -28.65
CA LEU A 544 -8.24 -18.36 -28.74
C LEU A 544 -7.75 -18.14 -30.18
N GLU A 545 -7.51 -19.21 -30.96
CA GLU A 545 -7.11 -19.11 -32.37
C GLU A 545 -8.25 -18.55 -33.24
N GLU A 546 -9.50 -18.89 -32.93
CA GLU A 546 -10.70 -18.38 -33.62
C GLU A 546 -10.86 -16.87 -33.39
N LEU A 547 -10.77 -16.41 -32.13
CA LEU A 547 -10.79 -14.99 -31.78
C LEU A 547 -9.60 -14.22 -32.38
N TRP A 548 -8.41 -14.83 -32.43
CA TRP A 548 -7.25 -14.25 -33.09
C TRP A 548 -7.42 -14.15 -34.61
N THR A 549 -8.15 -15.09 -35.22
CA THR A 549 -8.49 -15.06 -36.65
C THR A 549 -9.48 -13.94 -36.97
N ASP A 550 -10.50 -13.75 -36.14
CA ASP A 550 -11.46 -12.65 -36.29
C ASP A 550 -10.84 -11.28 -36.02
N TYR A 551 -9.88 -11.18 -35.11
CA TYR A 551 -9.05 -9.99 -34.96
C TYR A 551 -8.17 -9.74 -36.19
N SER A 552 -7.42 -10.75 -36.64
CA SER A 552 -6.46 -10.62 -37.75
C SER A 552 -7.10 -10.36 -39.11
N SER A 553 -8.34 -10.80 -39.30
CA SER A 553 -9.15 -10.51 -40.49
C SER A 553 -9.85 -9.15 -40.44
N GLY A 554 -9.89 -8.50 -39.26
CA GLY A 554 -10.64 -7.27 -39.01
C GLY A 554 -12.11 -7.48 -38.63
N HIS A 555 -12.63 -8.71 -38.69
CA HIS A 555 -14.05 -8.99 -38.41
C HIS A 555 -14.46 -8.61 -36.97
N LEU A 556 -13.62 -8.88 -35.97
CA LEU A 556 -13.84 -8.43 -34.59
C LEU A 556 -13.95 -6.89 -34.51
N GLY A 557 -13.20 -6.16 -35.35
CA GLY A 557 -13.27 -4.71 -35.48
C GLY A 557 -14.62 -4.25 -36.03
N GLU A 558 -15.16 -4.93 -37.04
CA GLU A 558 -16.51 -4.67 -37.57
C GLU A 558 -17.59 -4.96 -36.52
N VAL A 559 -17.48 -6.07 -35.78
CA VAL A 559 -18.43 -6.43 -34.71
C VAL A 559 -18.41 -5.38 -33.59
N VAL A 560 -17.22 -4.96 -33.13
CA VAL A 560 -17.06 -3.88 -32.14
C VAL A 560 -17.64 -2.55 -32.64
N GLN A 561 -17.29 -2.11 -33.86
CA GLN A 561 -17.77 -0.88 -34.47
C GLN A 561 -19.30 -0.84 -34.51
N ASN A 562 -19.92 -1.88 -35.07
CA ASN A 562 -21.38 -1.94 -35.25
C ASN A 562 -22.15 -2.05 -33.93
N CYS A 563 -21.55 -2.58 -32.86
CA CYS A 563 -22.24 -2.76 -31.58
C CYS A 563 -22.05 -1.60 -30.60
N PHE A 564 -20.97 -0.82 -30.73
CA PHE A 564 -20.69 0.32 -29.83
C PHE A 564 -20.99 1.69 -30.46
N VAL A 565 -20.97 1.83 -31.79
CA VAL A 565 -21.32 3.09 -32.47
C VAL A 565 -22.77 3.05 -32.95
N THR A 566 -23.69 3.37 -32.05
CA THR A 566 -25.13 3.44 -32.34
C THR A 566 -25.56 4.87 -32.70
N GLU A 567 -26.67 5.04 -33.43
CA GLU A 567 -27.27 6.36 -33.68
C GLU A 567 -27.48 7.17 -32.39
N LYS A 568 -27.82 6.48 -31.28
CA LYS A 568 -28.03 7.12 -29.98
C LYS A 568 -26.75 7.80 -29.49
N ILE A 569 -25.61 7.11 -29.55
CA ILE A 569 -24.31 7.64 -29.09
C ILE A 569 -23.83 8.78 -30.00
N LEU A 570 -24.03 8.65 -31.32
CA LEU A 570 -23.75 9.74 -32.27
C LEU A 570 -24.56 11.01 -31.96
N LYS A 571 -25.86 10.86 -31.67
CA LYS A 571 -26.77 11.97 -31.32
C LYS A 571 -26.54 12.53 -29.91
N GLU A 572 -26.20 11.70 -28.92
CA GLU A 572 -25.84 12.14 -27.56
C GLU A 572 -24.54 12.95 -27.53
N LEU A 573 -23.66 12.78 -28.53
CA LEU A 573 -22.32 13.41 -28.59
C LEU A 573 -22.15 14.39 -29.77
N ASN A 574 -23.20 14.68 -30.54
CA ASN A 574 -23.20 15.59 -31.70
C ASN A 574 -22.13 15.22 -32.77
N LEU A 575 -22.00 13.92 -33.07
CA LEU A 575 -21.06 13.37 -34.06
C LEU A 575 -21.79 12.84 -35.30
N ALA A 576 -21.31 13.23 -36.48
CA ALA A 576 -21.73 12.68 -37.77
C ALA A 576 -21.06 11.33 -38.09
N GLU A 577 -19.82 11.11 -37.62
CA GLU A 577 -19.10 9.85 -37.77
C GLU A 577 -18.22 9.59 -36.53
N LEU A 578 -18.14 8.32 -36.11
CA LEU A 578 -17.25 7.84 -35.07
C LEU A 578 -16.69 6.48 -35.50
N ARG A 579 -15.36 6.36 -35.54
CA ARG A 579 -14.65 5.13 -35.91
C ARG A 579 -13.87 4.61 -34.72
N LEU A 580 -14.07 3.35 -34.39
CA LEU A 580 -13.38 2.65 -33.32
C LEU A 580 -12.29 1.74 -33.89
N LYS A 581 -11.17 1.67 -33.18
CA LYS A 581 -10.06 0.77 -33.47
C LYS A 581 -9.98 -0.30 -32.39
N THR A 582 -10.13 -1.56 -32.80
CA THR A 582 -9.84 -2.71 -31.94
C THR A 582 -8.37 -3.09 -32.04
N THR A 583 -7.75 -3.39 -30.90
CA THR A 583 -6.39 -3.91 -30.78
C THR A 583 -6.38 -5.03 -29.74
N MET A 584 -5.80 -6.17 -30.09
CA MET A 584 -5.44 -7.25 -29.17
C MET A 584 -3.92 -7.34 -29.10
N ASP A 585 -3.42 -7.60 -27.90
CA ASP A 585 -1.98 -7.71 -27.65
C ASP A 585 -1.44 -9.07 -28.11
N ILE A 586 -0.37 -9.05 -28.90
CA ILE A 586 0.22 -10.26 -29.48
C ILE A 586 1.05 -11.06 -28.46
N GLU A 587 1.53 -10.44 -27.40
CA GLU A 587 2.31 -11.06 -26.33
C GLU A 587 1.37 -11.70 -25.30
N GLU A 588 0.22 -11.08 -24.99
CA GLU A 588 -0.89 -11.72 -24.27
C GLU A 588 -1.47 -12.93 -25.03
N TYR A 589 -1.73 -12.78 -26.34
CA TYR A 589 -2.19 -13.88 -27.18
C TYR A 589 -1.21 -15.06 -27.16
N ASN A 590 0.08 -14.81 -27.39
CA ASN A 590 1.09 -15.87 -27.35
C ASN A 590 1.22 -16.49 -25.94
N ALA A 591 1.05 -15.72 -24.86
CA ALA A 591 1.02 -16.25 -23.50
C ALA A 591 -0.19 -17.19 -23.28
N CYS A 592 -1.38 -16.81 -23.75
CA CYS A 592 -2.58 -17.66 -23.70
C CYS A 592 -2.43 -18.93 -24.57
N LYS A 593 -1.83 -18.80 -25.75
CA LYS A 593 -1.53 -19.94 -26.64
C LYS A 593 -0.58 -20.93 -25.98
N MET A 594 0.56 -20.43 -25.48
CA MET A 594 1.52 -21.24 -24.74
C MET A 594 0.95 -21.85 -23.44
N PHE A 595 -0.07 -21.24 -22.84
CA PHE A 595 -0.80 -21.83 -21.71
C PHE A 595 -1.59 -23.07 -22.16
N PHE A 596 -2.47 -22.95 -23.17
CA PHE A 596 -3.28 -24.09 -23.61
C PHE A 596 -2.45 -25.19 -24.30
N GLU A 597 -1.38 -24.84 -25.02
CA GLU A 597 -0.45 -25.82 -25.59
C GLU A 597 0.24 -26.66 -24.48
N LYS A 598 0.64 -26.02 -23.38
CA LYS A 598 1.19 -26.71 -22.20
C LYS A 598 0.15 -27.52 -21.43
N ASP A 599 -1.12 -27.12 -21.47
CA ASP A 599 -2.20 -27.84 -20.79
C ASP A 599 -2.64 -29.08 -21.57
N ALA A 600 -2.73 -28.99 -22.90
CA ALA A 600 -2.94 -30.14 -23.78
C ALA A 600 -1.84 -31.21 -23.61
N LEU A 601 -0.59 -30.79 -23.39
CA LEU A 601 0.55 -31.68 -23.08
C LEU A 601 0.56 -32.27 -21.67
N ARG A 602 -0.43 -31.96 -20.81
CA ARG A 602 -0.64 -32.58 -19.49
C ARG A 602 -1.78 -33.60 -19.46
N GLY A 603 -2.52 -33.74 -20.56
CA GLY A 603 -3.67 -34.66 -20.68
C GLY A 603 -3.34 -36.02 -21.30
N TRP A 604 -2.07 -36.42 -21.36
CA TRP A 604 -1.55 -37.63 -22.02
C TRP A 604 -0.47 -38.30 -21.16
#